data_AF-A0A7W9BVG3-F1
#
_entry.id   AF-A0A7W9BVG3-F1
#
_cell.length_a   1.000
_cell.length_b   1.000
_cell.length_c   1.000
_cell.angle_alpha   90.00
_cell.angle_beta   90.00
_cell.angle_gamma   90.00
#
_symmetry.space_group_name_H-M   'P 1'
#
loop_
_entity.id
_entity.type
_entity.pdbx_description
1 polymer ?
#
loop_
_entity_poly.entity_id
_entity_poly.type
_entity_poly.pdbx_seq_one_letter_code
_entity_poly.pdbx_strand_id
1 'polypeptide(L)' 'MDEQGKGRGRPSDGPKQPVYARIASDKHELLHRLKDEKGWSLVTAMERAVDALAKQEGFSEHSS' A
#
# COMPACT_ATOMS: atom_id res chain seq x y z
N MET A 1 35.24 6.05 23.32
CA MET A 1 35.69 6.01 21.92
C MET A 1 35.24 4.66 21.36
N ASP A 2 33.94 4.42 21.24
CA ASP A 2 32.98 4.96 20.24
C ASP A 2 33.29 4.44 18.84
N GLU A 3 32.43 3.55 18.34
CA GLU A 3 31.78 3.58 17.01
C GLU A 3 31.24 2.18 16.69
N GLN A 4 29.95 1.91 16.89
CA GLN A 4 28.81 2.33 16.08
C GLN A 4 28.28 1.14 15.27
N GLY A 5 26.99 0.88 15.44
CA GLY A 5 26.17 0.41 14.32
C GLY A 5 26.15 -1.09 14.10
N LYS A 6 25.59 -1.83 15.06
CA LYS A 6 24.87 -3.09 14.83
C LYS A 6 24.09 -2.96 13.52
N GLY A 7 24.51 -3.72 12.49
CA GLY A 7 24.00 -3.61 11.13
C GLY A 7 22.47 -3.61 11.13
N ARG A 8 21.86 -2.47 10.81
CA ARG A 8 20.44 -2.40 10.49
C ARG A 8 20.30 -3.10 9.15
N GLY A 9 20.08 -4.41 9.18
CA GLY A 9 19.63 -5.14 8.01
C GLY A 9 18.40 -4.39 7.50
N ARG A 10 18.54 -3.77 6.32
CA ARG A 10 17.38 -3.20 5.63
C ARG A 10 16.37 -4.36 5.52
N PRO A 11 15.09 -4.16 5.87
CA PRO A 11 14.10 -5.19 5.59
C PRO A 11 14.25 -5.51 4.10
N SER A 12 14.60 -6.76 3.79
CA SER A 12 14.70 -7.20 2.43
C SER A 12 13.31 -7.03 1.82
N ASP A 13 13.16 -6.07 0.90
CA ASP A 13 12.06 -6.05 -0.07
C ASP A 13 12.24 -7.30 -0.95
N GLY A 14 11.92 -8.47 -0.37
CA GLY A 14 11.81 -9.71 -1.11
C GLY A 14 10.74 -9.52 -2.20
N PRO A 15 10.78 -10.33 -3.27
CA PRO A 15 9.80 -10.24 -4.33
C PRO A 15 8.39 -10.34 -3.71
N LYS A 16 7.63 -9.23 -3.80
CA LYS A 16 6.26 -9.17 -3.29
C LYS A 16 5.45 -10.15 -4.12
N GLN A 17 5.13 -11.30 -3.51
CA GLN A 17 4.30 -12.32 -4.14
C GLN A 17 2.96 -11.68 -4.52
N PRO A 18 2.39 -12.03 -5.69
CA PRO A 18 1.08 -11.52 -6.08
C PRO A 18 0.04 -11.94 -5.04
N VAL A 19 -0.57 -10.95 -4.38
CA VAL A 19 -1.66 -11.17 -3.42
C VAL A 19 -2.98 -11.04 -4.16
N TYR A 20 -3.80 -12.08 -4.10
CA TYR A 20 -5.15 -12.07 -4.64
C TYR A 20 -6.14 -11.65 -3.56
N ALA A 21 -6.85 -10.54 -3.79
CA ALA A 21 -7.90 -10.05 -2.91
C ALA A 21 -9.27 -10.27 -3.55
N ARG A 22 -10.24 -10.76 -2.77
CA ARG A 22 -11.66 -10.72 -3.16
C ARG A 22 -12.26 -9.43 -2.64
N ILE A 23 -12.91 -8.69 -3.53
CA ILE A 23 -13.59 -7.44 -3.20
C ILE A 23 -15.05 -7.51 -3.63
N ALA A 24 -15.90 -6.76 -2.94
CA ALA A 24 -17.31 -6.64 -3.32
C ALA A 24 -17.45 -5.99 -4.71
N SER A 25 -18.48 -6.39 -5.46
CA SER A 25 -18.67 -5.98 -6.87
C SER A 25 -18.78 -4.47 -7.04
N ASP A 26 -19.49 -3.80 -6.14
CA ASP A 26 -19.65 -2.35 -6.13
C ASP A 26 -18.31 -1.62 -5.94
N LYS A 27 -17.42 -2.18 -5.10
CA LYS A 27 -16.07 -1.66 -4.87
C LYS A 27 -15.15 -1.93 -6.07
N HIS A 28 -15.33 -3.06 -6.75
CA HIS A 28 -14.63 -3.37 -7.98
C HIS A 28 -14.95 -2.35 -9.08
N GLU A 29 -16.24 -2.05 -9.30
CA GLU A 29 -16.68 -1.03 -10.26
C GLU A 29 -16.17 0.38 -9.92
N LEU A 30 -16.13 0.72 -8.63
CA LEU A 30 -15.56 1.98 -8.18
C LEU A 30 -14.06 2.08 -8.51
N LEU A 31 -13.28 1.03 -8.26
CA LEU A 31 -11.86 1.00 -8.60
C LEU A 31 -11.63 1.11 -10.12
N HIS A 32 -12.49 0.50 -10.92
CA HIS A 32 -12.45 0.63 -12.38
C HIS A 32 -12.73 2.07 -12.85
N ARG A 33 -13.69 2.76 -12.24
CA ARG A 33 -13.93 4.19 -12.54
C ARG A 33 -12.73 5.05 -12.17
N LEU A 34 -12.19 4.88 -10.96
CA LEU A 34 -11.02 5.63 -10.50
C LEU A 34 -9.78 5.40 -11.38
N LYS A 35 -9.60 4.16 -11.83
CA LYS A 35 -8.56 3.79 -12.80
C LYS A 35 -8.67 4.65 -14.06
N ASP A 36 -9.86 4.74 -14.64
CA ASP A 36 -10.08 5.46 -15.91
C ASP A 36 -10.05 6.98 -15.73
N GLU A 37 -10.66 7.50 -14.67
CA GLU A 37 -10.72 8.95 -14.38
C GLU A 37 -9.34 9.54 -14.05
N LYS A 38 -8.46 8.76 -13.40
CA LYS A 38 -7.13 9.21 -12.96
C LYS A 38 -6.00 8.73 -13.85
N GLY A 39 -6.28 7.89 -14.85
CA GLY A 39 -5.26 7.23 -15.67
C GLY A 39 -4.35 6.31 -14.85
N TRP A 40 -4.87 5.71 -13.77
CA TRP A 40 -4.11 4.84 -12.88
C TRP A 40 -4.13 3.39 -13.37
N SER A 41 -3.24 2.56 -12.82
CA SER A 41 -3.41 1.11 -12.86
C SER A 41 -4.44 0.68 -11.81
N LEU A 42 -5.08 -0.48 -12.00
CA LEU A 42 -6.01 -1.03 -11.00
C LEU A 42 -5.32 -1.25 -9.63
N VAL A 43 -4.06 -1.69 -9.65
CA VAL A 43 -3.25 -1.88 -8.45
C VAL A 43 -3.04 -0.56 -7.71
N THR A 44 -2.66 0.49 -8.44
CA THR A 44 -2.48 1.84 -7.86
C THR A 44 -3.77 2.37 -7.27
N ALA A 45 -4.92 2.18 -7.94
CA ALA A 45 -6.21 2.57 -7.40
C ALA A 45 -6.52 1.84 -6.07
N MET A 46 -6.18 0.55 -5.99
CA MET A 46 -6.38 -0.26 -4.78
C MET A 46 -5.43 0.17 -3.65
N GLU A 47 -4.15 0.39 -3.92
CA GLU A 47 -3.17 0.88 -2.94
C GLU A 47 -3.60 2.23 -2.34
N ARG A 48 -4.07 3.15 -3.18
CA ARG A 48 -4.55 4.47 -2.73
C ARG A 48 -5.83 4.38 -1.90
N ALA A 49 -6.74 3.46 -2.26
CA ALA A 49 -7.96 3.23 -1.48
C ALA A 49 -7.63 2.63 -0.09
N VAL A 50 -6.67 1.70 -0.03
CA VAL A 50 -6.19 1.12 1.23
C VAL A 50 -5.49 2.17 2.09
N ASP A 51 -4.61 2.99 1.50
CA ASP A 51 -3.93 4.10 2.20
C ASP A 51 -4.92 5.14 2.75
N ALA A 52 -5.94 5.50 1.98
CA ALA A 52 -6.99 6.40 2.43
C ALA A 52 -7.79 5.83 3.61
N LEU A 53 -8.10 4.52 3.57
CA LEU A 53 -8.78 3.84 4.67
C LEU A 53 -7.91 3.77 5.93
N ALA A 54 -6.63 3.41 5.78
CA ALA A 54 -5.68 3.37 6.88
C ALA A 54 -5.58 4.73 7.59
N LYS A 55 -5.50 5.82 6.81
CA LYS A 55 -5.51 7.20 7.34
C LYS A 55 -6.80 7.54 8.08
N GLN A 56 -7.95 7.11 7.56
CA GLN A 56 -9.25 7.32 8.22
C GLN A 56 -9.34 6.60 9.57
N GLU A 57 -8.77 5.39 9.66
CA GLU A 57 -8.76 4.58 10.89
C GLU A 57 -7.66 5.01 11.89
N GLY A 58 -6.88 6.05 11.57
CA GLY A 58 -5.81 6.56 12.43
C GLY A 58 -4.52 5.74 12.34
N PHE A 59 -4.40 4.82 11.37
CA PHE A 59 -3.12 4.22 11.01
C PHE A 59 -2.31 5.22 10.18
N SER A 60 -1.73 6.20 10.86
CA SER A 60 -0.58 6.94 10.33
C SER A 60 0.66 6.07 10.51
N GLU A 61 1.40 5.80 9.43
CA GLU A 61 2.73 5.21 9.53
C GLU A 61 3.52 5.96 10.63
N HIS A 62 3.85 5.27 11.71
CA HIS A 62 4.81 5.77 12.69
C HIS A 62 6.18 5.78 12.01
N SER A 63 6.48 6.88 11.33
CA SER A 63 7.84 7.23 10.94
C SER A 63 8.67 7.36 12.22
N SER A 64 9.44 6.33 12.54
CA SER A 64 10.48 6.35 13.58
C SER A 64 11.84 6.65 12.96
#